data_AF-A0A0P1ATL4-F1
#
_entry.id   AF-A0A0P1ATL4-F1
#
_cell.length_a   1.000
_cell.length_b   1.000
_cell.length_c   1.000
_cell.angle_alpha   90.00
_cell.angle_beta   90.00
_cell.angle_gamma   90.00
#
_symmetry.space_group_name_H-M   'P 1'
#
loop_
_entity.id
_entity.type
_entity.pdbx_description
1 polymer ?
#
loop_
_entity_poly.entity_id
_entity_poly.type
_entity_poly.pdbx_seq_one_letter_code
_entity_poly.pdbx_strand_id
1 'polypeptide(L)'
;MMNRLNVSIFTRLEERWNGIQVGRQGSYSVERLESFDYYCKTTSFTRVLIVCVLTPVPAVLVTILLDCLPLRPVSEGWSANWVFWVRMTINMLLSCTFGVLEFEKFVPVLHVSFLQGLALVVLPTIMLMPTLISLSSVIGFPIPFIVMLAGLVSGVFNSIVVLLVLGKAPFSKDSPCWPYLQRYQRYSSGCVTVAGLYPLFKAIYDLVPSSYQAFTVVMLSIWKFCARYYVVNATRDLEDVISQTVSFMADLFGSLFISVCMSSASSFYISALFIAADIGQTLLEFHELQTNANILVALLDRRFSTASIRQLKISLKRPNLTAVILAVTRNPGANNITRLHGVRLQACIPHPLPDDRFQQLQTLAASGSYYHKTDSNRAIIRHQSTIVLRFLQQSAVLPAGPSVINVTSMLTPDTVNQTTSECDDVDAKRGEQSEKIVSQGLQLLFHCEYVALVEYIECFVPVIYVLYKSVLELLPNVVYYPGVAGKWNQHIAINILLFALLEIGSFFVMSHMFKRKFELNPLYQVAFVLETQMVCIQQKLFTLMLFVLTYELAHSGVDFSFHFAWLRSKEG
;
A
#
# COMPACT_ATOMS: atom_id res chain seq x y z
N MET A 1 41.80 8.03 19.01
CA MET A 1 40.64 7.34 19.63
C MET A 1 39.30 7.98 19.22
N MET A 2 39.18 9.31 19.19
CA MET A 2 37.99 10.05 18.68
C MET A 2 37.58 9.70 17.23
N ASN A 3 38.51 9.57 16.28
CA ASN A 3 38.16 9.18 14.90
C ASN A 3 37.59 7.76 14.77
N ARG A 4 38.01 6.81 15.60
CA ARG A 4 37.42 5.44 15.59
C ARG A 4 36.04 5.40 16.24
N LEU A 5 35.79 6.25 17.24
CA LEU A 5 34.47 6.40 17.84
C LEU A 5 33.47 7.05 16.87
N ASN A 6 33.87 8.12 16.20
CA ASN A 6 33.03 8.79 15.21
C ASN A 6 32.69 7.86 14.04
N VAL A 7 33.66 7.13 13.49
CA VAL A 7 33.39 6.15 12.41
C VAL A 7 32.42 5.06 12.89
N SER A 8 32.57 4.54 14.11
CA SER A 8 31.65 3.55 14.69
C SER A 8 30.23 4.08 14.92
N ILE A 9 30.08 5.35 15.30
CA ILE A 9 28.77 5.99 15.45
C ILE A 9 28.15 6.25 14.08
N PHE A 10 28.92 6.74 13.11
CA PHE A 10 28.45 6.94 11.74
C PHE A 10 28.04 5.64 11.09
N THR A 11 28.81 4.55 11.22
CA THR A 11 28.41 3.24 10.68
C THR A 11 27.17 2.68 11.38
N ARG A 12 27.03 2.87 12.70
CA ARG A 12 25.80 2.46 13.42
C ARG A 12 24.59 3.30 13.02
N LEU A 13 24.78 4.59 12.77
CA LEU A 13 23.72 5.47 12.27
C LEU A 13 23.36 5.12 10.83
N GLU A 14 24.33 4.81 9.98
CA GLU A 14 24.14 4.36 8.62
C GLU A 14 23.44 2.99 8.57
N GLU A 15 23.83 2.04 9.41
CA GLU A 15 23.15 0.75 9.56
C GLU A 15 21.71 0.92 10.05
N ARG A 16 21.47 1.80 11.03
CA ARG A 16 20.11 2.14 11.49
C ARG A 16 19.31 2.84 10.42
N TRP A 17 19.91 3.78 9.70
CA TRP A 17 19.29 4.49 8.59
C TRP A 17 18.89 3.54 7.47
N ASN A 18 19.83 2.70 7.03
CA ASN A 18 19.61 1.63 6.06
C ASN A 18 18.55 0.62 6.54
N GLY A 19 18.51 0.35 7.84
CA GLY A 19 17.53 -0.53 8.50
C GLY A 19 16.14 0.09 8.70
N ILE A 20 15.95 1.37 8.40
CA ILE A 20 14.64 2.06 8.47
C ILE A 20 14.06 2.31 7.07
N GLN A 21 14.90 2.32 6.03
CA GLN A 21 14.47 2.57 4.66
C GLN A 21 13.52 1.50 4.13
N VAL A 22 12.33 1.94 3.71
CA VAL A 22 11.23 1.08 3.22
C VAL A 22 11.70 0.16 2.09
N GLY A 23 12.48 0.68 1.14
CA GLY A 23 13.02 -0.07 0.00
C GLY A 23 13.88 -1.28 0.35
N ARG A 24 14.42 -1.34 1.57
CA ARG A 24 15.25 -2.45 2.06
C ARG A 24 14.52 -3.41 3.00
N GLN A 25 13.28 -3.09 3.37
CA GLN A 25 12.48 -3.86 4.33
C GLN A 25 11.65 -4.98 3.70
N GLY A 26 11.60 -5.06 2.37
CA GLY A 26 10.83 -6.06 1.64
C GLY A 26 11.59 -6.65 0.46
N SER A 27 11.05 -7.76 -0.05
CA SER A 27 11.52 -8.42 -1.27
C SER A 27 10.35 -9.09 -1.96
N TYR A 28 10.38 -9.14 -3.29
CA TYR A 28 9.39 -9.89 -4.06
C TYR A 28 9.44 -11.38 -3.72
N SER A 29 8.28 -12.00 -3.57
CA SER A 29 8.15 -13.45 -3.64
C SER A 29 8.29 -13.94 -5.09
N VAL A 30 8.69 -15.20 -5.27
CA VAL A 30 8.77 -15.82 -6.60
C VAL A 30 7.39 -15.87 -7.27
N GLU A 31 6.34 -16.17 -6.51
CA GLU A 31 4.95 -16.12 -6.97
C GLU A 31 4.54 -14.74 -7.50
N ARG A 32 4.87 -13.67 -6.78
CA ARG A 32 4.63 -12.30 -7.22
C ARG A 32 5.43 -11.95 -8.48
N LEU A 33 6.68 -12.41 -8.58
CA LEU A 33 7.50 -12.20 -9.77
C LEU A 33 6.94 -12.90 -11.00
N GLU A 34 6.48 -14.15 -10.87
CA GLU A 34 5.85 -14.91 -11.95
C GLU A 34 4.56 -14.24 -12.44
N SER A 35 3.71 -13.81 -11.51
CA SER A 35 2.47 -13.09 -11.86
C SER A 35 2.75 -11.73 -12.51
N PHE A 36 3.78 -11.01 -12.07
CA PHE A 36 4.21 -9.76 -12.69
C PHE A 36 4.78 -9.95 -14.11
N ASP A 37 5.61 -10.98 -14.34
CA ASP A 37 6.12 -11.31 -15.68
C ASP A 37 4.98 -11.72 -16.64
N TYR A 38 4.03 -12.51 -16.14
CA TYR A 38 2.82 -12.85 -16.89
C TYR A 38 1.99 -11.60 -17.22
N TYR A 39 1.84 -10.69 -16.27
CA TYR A 39 1.14 -9.43 -16.46
C TYR A 39 1.77 -8.57 -17.57
N CYS A 40 3.10 -8.43 -17.55
CA CYS A 40 3.84 -7.67 -18.55
C CYS A 40 3.68 -8.24 -19.97
N LYS A 41 3.53 -9.57 -20.11
CA LYS A 41 3.38 -10.24 -21.41
C LYS A 41 1.97 -10.22 -21.95
N THR A 42 0.96 -10.22 -21.08
CA THR A 42 -0.45 -10.34 -21.48
C THR A 42 -1.17 -9.00 -21.58
N THR A 43 -0.70 -7.98 -20.86
CA THR A 43 -1.41 -6.70 -20.74
C THR A 43 -0.91 -5.68 -21.75
N SER A 44 -1.83 -5.10 -22.53
CA SER A 44 -1.51 -4.01 -23.45
C SER A 44 -1.19 -2.71 -22.71
N PHE A 45 -0.36 -1.86 -23.33
CA PHE A 45 -0.01 -0.55 -22.76
C PHE A 45 -1.24 0.35 -22.53
N THR A 46 -2.24 0.28 -23.42
CA THR A 46 -3.49 1.03 -23.28
C THR A 46 -4.26 0.63 -22.02
N ARG A 47 -4.32 -0.68 -21.71
CA ARG A 47 -4.97 -1.15 -20.48
C ARG A 47 -4.24 -0.66 -19.24
N VAL A 48 -2.91 -0.72 -19.24
CA VAL A 48 -2.06 -0.18 -18.16
C VAL A 48 -2.37 1.30 -17.89
N LEU A 49 -2.43 2.12 -18.95
CA LEU A 49 -2.77 3.54 -18.82
C LEU A 49 -4.18 3.76 -18.26
N ILE A 50 -5.17 3.02 -18.76
CA ILE A 50 -6.56 3.11 -18.31
C ILE A 50 -6.68 2.75 -16.83
N VAL A 51 -5.99 1.70 -16.37
CA VAL A 51 -5.98 1.30 -14.95
C VAL A 51 -5.45 2.43 -14.08
N CYS A 52 -4.31 3.02 -14.45
CA CYS A 52 -3.73 4.14 -13.70
C CYS A 52 -4.68 5.35 -13.63
N VAL A 53 -5.33 5.72 -14.74
CA VAL A 53 -6.24 6.89 -14.75
C VAL A 53 -7.56 6.61 -14.04
N LEU A 54 -8.14 5.40 -14.19
CA LEU A 54 -9.46 5.09 -13.65
C LEU A 54 -9.44 4.68 -12.18
N THR A 55 -8.31 4.23 -11.64
CA THR A 55 -8.26 3.76 -10.24
C THR A 55 -8.79 4.78 -9.23
N PRO A 56 -8.43 6.07 -9.27
CA PRO A 56 -8.92 7.01 -8.26
C PRO A 56 -10.31 7.62 -8.57
N VAL A 57 -10.84 7.43 -9.78
CA VAL A 57 -12.10 8.05 -10.24
C VAL A 57 -13.32 7.62 -9.40
N PRO A 58 -13.53 6.34 -9.03
CA PRO A 58 -14.68 5.92 -8.23
C PRO A 58 -14.79 6.66 -6.88
N ALA A 59 -13.68 6.78 -6.16
CA ALA A 59 -13.66 7.46 -4.87
C ALA A 59 -14.01 8.95 -5.02
N VAL A 60 -13.42 9.63 -6.02
CA VAL A 60 -13.69 11.05 -6.31
C VAL A 60 -15.13 11.27 -6.72
N LEU A 61 -15.67 10.42 -7.61
CA LEU A 61 -17.04 10.52 -8.08
C LEU A 61 -18.03 10.39 -6.93
N VAL A 62 -17.82 9.41 -6.03
CA VAL A 62 -18.68 9.24 -4.86
C VAL A 62 -18.61 10.45 -3.94
N THR A 63 -17.42 11.00 -3.68
CA THR A 63 -17.29 12.22 -2.88
C THR A 63 -18.07 13.39 -3.50
N ILE A 64 -17.92 13.62 -4.81
CA ILE A 64 -18.65 14.67 -5.53
C ILE A 64 -20.17 14.43 -5.46
N LEU A 65 -20.63 13.20 -5.68
CA LEU A 65 -22.06 12.85 -5.61
C LEU A 65 -22.64 13.13 -4.21
N LEU A 66 -21.87 12.88 -3.15
CA LEU A 66 -22.28 13.20 -1.79
C LEU A 66 -22.27 14.70 -1.52
N ASP A 67 -21.34 15.45 -2.12
CA ASP A 67 -21.30 16.90 -2.04
C ASP A 67 -22.39 17.59 -2.87
N CYS A 68 -23.01 16.90 -3.83
CA CYS A 68 -24.21 17.37 -4.51
C CYS A 68 -25.46 17.32 -3.62
N LEU A 69 -25.45 16.54 -2.52
CA LEU A 69 -26.60 16.45 -1.62
C LEU A 69 -26.73 17.74 -0.78
N PRO A 70 -27.87 18.44 -0.82
CA PRO A 70 -27.99 19.79 -0.28
C PRO A 70 -27.86 19.80 1.25
N LEU A 71 -27.00 20.68 1.75
CA LEU A 71 -26.86 20.94 3.18
C LEU A 71 -27.62 22.21 3.58
N ARG A 72 -27.89 22.33 4.88
CA ARG A 72 -28.47 23.53 5.49
C ARG A 72 -27.49 24.22 6.42
N PRO A 73 -27.74 25.48 6.82
CA PRO A 73 -26.92 26.13 7.83
C PRO A 73 -26.81 25.30 9.10
N VAL A 74 -25.60 25.25 9.66
CA VAL A 74 -25.33 24.54 10.92
C VAL A 74 -26.12 25.11 12.11
N SER A 75 -26.51 26.39 12.04
CA SER A 75 -27.32 27.08 13.05
C SER A 75 -28.75 26.53 13.17
N GLU A 76 -29.30 25.88 12.13
CA GLU A 76 -30.63 25.27 12.19
C GLU A 76 -30.67 23.96 13.02
N GLY A 77 -29.51 23.47 13.45
CA GLY A 77 -29.39 22.31 14.32
C GLY A 77 -29.41 20.96 13.58
N TRP A 78 -29.31 19.89 14.37
CA TRP A 78 -29.10 18.52 13.85
C TRP A 78 -30.33 17.95 13.12
N SER A 79 -31.54 18.35 13.50
CA SER A 79 -32.79 17.83 12.94
C SER A 79 -33.08 18.42 11.55
N ALA A 80 -32.82 19.71 11.36
CA ALA A 80 -32.92 20.37 10.06
C ALA A 80 -31.87 19.86 9.06
N ASN A 81 -30.70 19.46 9.56
CA ASN A 81 -29.60 18.91 8.78
C ASN A 81 -29.71 17.37 8.57
N TRP A 82 -30.90 16.84 8.28
CA TRP A 82 -31.10 15.39 8.10
C TRP A 82 -30.27 14.80 6.92
N VAL A 83 -30.04 15.59 5.87
CA VAL A 83 -29.24 15.18 4.69
C VAL A 83 -27.77 14.94 5.07
N PHE A 84 -27.24 15.67 6.05
CA PHE A 84 -25.88 15.43 6.56
C PHE A 84 -25.74 14.02 7.15
N TRP A 85 -26.74 13.57 7.91
CA TRP A 85 -26.75 12.21 8.48
C TRP A 85 -26.86 11.13 7.39
N VAL A 86 -27.60 11.40 6.31
CA VAL A 86 -27.65 10.51 5.13
C VAL A 86 -26.28 10.39 4.48
N ARG A 87 -25.58 11.52 4.26
CA ARG A 87 -24.20 11.53 3.73
C ARG A 87 -23.25 10.72 4.60
N MET A 88 -23.27 10.93 5.92
CA MET A 88 -22.47 10.18 6.88
C MET A 88 -22.81 8.68 6.90
N THR A 89 -24.09 8.33 6.74
CA THR A 89 -24.54 6.94 6.66
C THR A 89 -23.99 6.25 5.41
N ILE A 90 -24.06 6.88 4.24
CA ILE A 90 -23.51 6.32 3.00
C ILE A 90 -21.99 6.14 3.12
N ASN A 91 -21.27 7.13 3.67
CA ASN A 91 -19.84 7.03 3.92
C ASN A 91 -19.46 5.87 4.82
N MET A 92 -20.22 5.67 5.90
CA MET A 92 -20.01 4.56 6.83
C MET A 92 -20.27 3.20 6.17
N LEU A 93 -21.38 3.06 5.41
CA LEU A 93 -21.71 1.82 4.71
C LEU A 93 -20.63 1.44 3.68
N LEU A 94 -20.16 2.40 2.89
CA LEU A 94 -19.08 2.19 1.92
C LEU A 94 -17.78 1.78 2.63
N SER A 95 -17.41 2.49 3.69
CA SER A 95 -16.20 2.20 4.47
C SER A 95 -16.24 0.79 5.08
N CYS A 96 -17.37 0.40 5.67
CA CYS A 96 -17.56 -0.94 6.22
C CYS A 96 -17.56 -2.01 5.12
N THR A 97 -18.13 -1.74 3.95
CA THR A 97 -18.14 -2.70 2.83
C THR A 97 -16.72 -3.00 2.35
N PHE A 98 -15.91 -1.96 2.10
CA PHE A 98 -14.51 -2.17 1.74
C PHE A 98 -13.71 -2.84 2.86
N GLY A 99 -13.97 -2.50 4.13
CA GLY A 99 -13.35 -3.15 5.28
C GLY A 99 -13.66 -4.65 5.38
N VAL A 100 -14.89 -5.08 5.07
CA VAL A 100 -15.26 -6.51 5.03
C VAL A 100 -14.57 -7.22 3.87
N LEU A 101 -14.51 -6.60 2.68
CA LEU A 101 -13.81 -7.15 1.52
C LEU A 101 -12.30 -7.28 1.77
N GLU A 102 -11.71 -6.33 2.49
CA GLU A 102 -10.31 -6.41 2.91
C GLU A 102 -10.13 -7.50 3.97
N PHE A 103 -10.99 -7.57 4.98
CA PHE A 103 -10.95 -8.61 6.01
C PHE A 103 -10.96 -10.02 5.42
N GLU A 104 -11.85 -10.29 4.46
CA GLU A 104 -11.93 -11.60 3.79
C GLU A 104 -10.62 -11.96 3.05
N LYS A 105 -9.97 -10.98 2.41
CA LYS A 105 -8.67 -11.18 1.74
C LYS A 105 -7.53 -11.49 2.70
N PHE A 106 -7.52 -10.86 3.87
CA PHE A 106 -6.45 -11.06 4.86
C PHE A 106 -6.70 -12.26 5.79
N VAL A 107 -7.96 -12.71 5.91
CA VAL A 107 -8.36 -13.86 6.73
C VAL A 107 -9.10 -14.91 5.87
N PRO A 108 -8.45 -15.46 4.83
CA PRO A 108 -9.07 -16.41 3.89
C PRO A 108 -9.49 -17.76 4.53
N VAL A 109 -9.02 -18.07 5.73
CA VAL A 109 -9.43 -19.28 6.47
C VAL A 109 -10.88 -19.16 6.96
N LEU A 110 -11.31 -17.93 7.24
CA LEU A 110 -12.64 -17.65 7.76
C LEU A 110 -13.58 -17.31 6.60
N HIS A 111 -14.48 -18.24 6.28
CA HIS A 111 -15.48 -18.02 5.26
C HIS A 111 -16.62 -17.19 5.84
N VAL A 112 -16.69 -15.92 5.42
CA VAL A 112 -17.79 -15.03 5.80
C VAL A 112 -18.94 -15.28 4.84
N SER A 113 -20.07 -15.75 5.34
CA SER A 113 -21.28 -15.90 4.51
C SER A 113 -21.83 -14.53 4.10
N PHE A 114 -22.61 -14.46 3.02
CA PHE A 114 -23.22 -13.21 2.54
C PHE A 114 -24.03 -12.50 3.64
N LEU A 115 -24.82 -13.24 4.42
CA LEU A 115 -25.61 -12.67 5.53
C LEU A 115 -24.74 -12.15 6.66
N GLN A 116 -23.64 -12.84 6.98
CA GLN A 116 -22.67 -12.34 7.96
C GLN A 116 -21.97 -11.08 7.44
N GLY A 117 -21.55 -11.06 6.17
CA GLY A 117 -20.96 -9.87 5.53
C GLY A 117 -21.90 -8.67 5.58
N LEU A 118 -23.18 -8.87 5.23
CA LEU A 118 -24.20 -7.82 5.33
C LEU A 118 -24.39 -7.33 6.77
N ALA A 119 -24.41 -8.24 7.74
CA ALA A 119 -24.51 -7.88 9.16
C ALA A 119 -23.28 -7.08 9.65
N LEU A 120 -22.07 -7.47 9.22
CA LEU A 120 -20.82 -6.75 9.51
C LEU A 120 -20.80 -5.32 8.93
N VAL A 121 -21.60 -5.02 7.91
CA VAL A 121 -21.71 -3.67 7.32
C VAL A 121 -22.84 -2.86 7.96
N VAL A 122 -24.01 -3.47 8.12
CA VAL A 122 -25.24 -2.76 8.55
C VAL A 122 -25.25 -2.51 10.05
N LEU A 123 -24.87 -3.48 10.88
CA LEU A 123 -24.95 -3.35 12.34
C LEU A 123 -24.06 -2.22 12.90
N PRO A 124 -22.78 -2.05 12.48
CA PRO A 124 -21.97 -0.94 12.98
C PRO A 124 -22.55 0.42 12.60
N THR A 125 -23.17 0.51 11.42
CA THR A 125 -23.83 1.73 10.94
C THR A 125 -25.07 2.06 11.79
N ILE A 126 -25.90 1.06 12.10
CA ILE A 126 -27.07 1.19 12.97
C ILE A 126 -26.67 1.53 14.41
N MET A 127 -25.50 1.09 14.89
CA MET A 127 -25.00 1.48 16.20
C MET A 127 -24.43 2.91 16.20
N LEU A 128 -23.68 3.29 15.16
CA LEU A 128 -22.98 4.58 15.08
C LEU A 128 -23.93 5.76 14.88
N MET A 129 -24.85 5.69 13.91
CA MET A 129 -25.65 6.85 13.52
C MET A 129 -26.57 7.34 14.65
N PRO A 130 -27.35 6.49 15.34
CA PRO A 130 -28.16 6.91 16.48
C PRO A 130 -27.30 7.43 17.64
N THR A 131 -26.12 6.85 17.87
CA THR A 131 -25.19 7.33 18.91
C THR A 131 -24.74 8.76 18.61
N LEU A 132 -24.34 9.06 17.38
CA LEU A 132 -23.93 10.40 16.97
C LEU A 132 -25.11 11.39 16.96
N ILE A 133 -26.30 10.98 16.50
CA ILE A 133 -27.49 11.83 16.53
C ILE A 133 -27.88 12.15 17.98
N SER A 134 -27.91 11.15 18.86
CA SER A 134 -28.17 11.34 20.30
C SER A 134 -27.15 12.30 20.91
N LEU A 135 -25.86 12.12 20.60
CA LEU A 135 -24.81 12.98 21.11
C LEU A 135 -24.95 14.42 20.59
N SER A 136 -25.37 14.60 19.33
CA SER A 136 -25.63 15.92 18.75
C SER A 136 -26.80 16.65 19.42
N SER A 137 -27.77 15.90 19.94
CA SER A 137 -28.91 16.46 20.67
C SER A 137 -28.51 16.95 22.07
N VAL A 138 -27.54 16.29 22.72
CA VAL A 138 -27.06 16.62 24.06
C VAL A 138 -25.98 17.70 24.03
N ILE A 139 -24.94 17.52 23.23
CA ILE A 139 -23.80 18.45 23.15
C ILE A 139 -24.20 19.69 22.35
N GLY A 140 -24.88 19.51 21.23
CA GLY A 140 -25.11 20.53 20.23
C GLY A 140 -24.58 20.14 18.85
N PHE A 141 -24.98 20.91 17.84
CA PHE A 141 -24.65 20.64 16.45
C PHE A 141 -23.88 21.82 15.84
N PRO A 142 -22.79 21.58 15.09
CA PRO A 142 -22.13 20.29 14.86
C PRO A 142 -21.38 19.77 16.10
N ILE A 143 -21.16 18.45 16.18
CA ILE A 143 -20.34 17.86 17.23
C ILE A 143 -18.86 18.22 16.97
N PRO A 144 -18.12 18.71 17.98
CA PRO A 144 -16.69 18.96 17.85
C PRO A 144 -15.94 17.76 17.29
N PHE A 145 -15.22 17.96 16.17
CA PHE A 145 -14.44 16.93 15.50
C PHE A 145 -15.21 15.63 15.22
N ILE A 146 -16.47 15.72 14.77
CA ILE A 146 -17.37 14.57 14.59
C ILE A 146 -16.76 13.45 13.75
N VAL A 147 -15.94 13.78 12.74
CA VAL A 147 -15.29 12.80 11.85
C VAL A 147 -14.28 11.95 12.62
N MET A 148 -13.47 12.58 13.48
CA MET A 148 -12.48 11.87 14.32
C MET A 148 -13.19 11.03 15.40
N LEU A 149 -14.22 11.61 16.03
CA LEU A 149 -15.03 10.89 17.01
C LEU A 149 -15.73 9.68 16.39
N ALA A 150 -16.33 9.85 15.20
CA ALA A 150 -16.98 8.78 14.46
C ALA A 150 -16.01 7.65 14.12
N GLY A 151 -14.78 7.97 13.70
CA GLY A 151 -13.74 6.98 13.43
C GLY A 151 -13.38 6.14 14.66
N LEU A 152 -13.17 6.78 15.82
CA LEU A 152 -12.85 6.10 17.07
C LEU A 152 -14.00 5.20 17.55
N VAL A 153 -15.24 5.73 17.56
CA VAL A 153 -16.44 4.98 17.99
C VAL A 153 -16.72 3.82 17.03
N SER A 154 -16.56 4.06 15.72
CA SER A 154 -16.70 3.04 14.67
C SER A 154 -15.73 1.87 14.88
N GLY A 155 -14.47 2.12 15.24
CA GLY A 155 -13.50 1.05 15.53
C GLY A 155 -13.94 0.12 16.68
N VAL A 156 -14.55 0.69 17.72
CA VAL A 156 -15.11 -0.08 18.85
C VAL A 156 -16.33 -0.89 18.40
N PHE A 157 -17.28 -0.25 17.70
CA PHE A 157 -18.49 -0.94 17.23
C PHE A 157 -18.19 -2.03 16.20
N ASN A 158 -17.28 -1.80 15.25
CA ASN A 158 -16.83 -2.82 14.32
C ASN A 158 -16.24 -4.03 15.07
N SER A 159 -15.41 -3.79 16.09
CA SER A 159 -14.83 -4.87 16.90
C SER A 159 -15.90 -5.69 17.64
N ILE A 160 -16.91 -5.01 18.21
CA ILE A 160 -18.03 -5.67 18.90
C ILE A 160 -18.86 -6.51 17.90
N VAL A 161 -19.24 -5.92 16.76
CA VAL A 161 -20.06 -6.60 15.76
C VAL A 161 -19.33 -7.80 15.15
N VAL A 162 -18.03 -7.68 14.87
CA VAL A 162 -17.17 -8.79 14.41
C VAL A 162 -17.24 -9.96 15.41
N LEU A 163 -17.11 -9.69 16.70
CA LEU A 163 -17.20 -10.72 17.76
C LEU A 163 -18.61 -11.34 17.86
N LEU A 164 -19.67 -10.55 17.66
CA LEU A 164 -21.06 -11.02 17.74
C LEU A 164 -21.44 -11.87 16.52
N VAL A 165 -21.06 -11.45 15.31
CA VAL A 165 -21.46 -12.09 14.04
C VAL A 165 -20.63 -13.35 13.75
N LEU A 166 -19.33 -13.33 14.05
CA LEU A 166 -18.42 -14.45 13.79
C LEU A 166 -18.25 -15.36 15.01
N GLY A 167 -18.75 -14.93 16.17
CA GLY A 167 -18.63 -15.65 17.44
C GLY A 167 -17.23 -15.60 18.04
N LYS A 168 -17.06 -16.20 19.22
CA LYS A 168 -15.76 -16.23 19.95
C LYS A 168 -14.79 -17.29 19.43
N ALA A 169 -15.28 -18.33 18.75
CA ALA A 169 -14.48 -19.47 18.34
C ALA A 169 -13.30 -19.11 17.41
N PRO A 170 -13.45 -18.24 16.39
CA PRO A 170 -12.33 -17.82 15.54
C PRO A 170 -11.24 -17.05 16.30
N PHE A 171 -11.59 -16.40 17.42
CA PHE A 171 -10.71 -15.55 18.23
C PHE A 171 -10.08 -16.28 19.42
N SER A 172 -10.35 -17.58 19.60
CA SER A 172 -9.62 -18.39 20.58
C SER A 172 -8.16 -18.56 20.16
N LYS A 173 -7.22 -18.58 21.11
CA LYS A 173 -5.79 -18.78 20.82
C LYS A 173 -5.50 -20.13 20.14
N ASP A 174 -6.37 -21.12 20.36
CA ASP A 174 -6.26 -22.45 19.76
C ASP A 174 -6.81 -22.52 18.33
N SER A 175 -7.43 -21.43 17.84
CA SER A 175 -8.02 -21.37 16.51
C SER A 175 -6.94 -21.22 15.43
N PRO A 176 -7.04 -21.93 14.30
CA PRO A 176 -6.16 -21.71 13.15
C PRO A 176 -6.30 -20.32 12.52
N CYS A 177 -7.38 -19.59 12.83
CA CYS A 177 -7.60 -18.22 12.35
C CYS A 177 -6.85 -17.16 13.15
N TRP A 178 -6.44 -17.47 14.39
CA TRP A 178 -5.89 -16.50 15.32
C TRP A 178 -4.66 -15.73 14.80
N PRO A 179 -3.65 -16.38 14.16
CA PRO A 179 -2.51 -15.66 13.60
C PRO A 179 -2.88 -14.67 12.50
N TYR A 180 -3.87 -15.01 11.66
CA TYR A 180 -4.39 -14.12 10.61
C TYR A 180 -5.10 -12.91 11.19
N LEU A 181 -5.95 -13.15 12.19
CA LEU A 181 -6.67 -12.08 12.87
C LEU A 181 -5.72 -11.12 13.58
N GLN A 182 -4.67 -11.63 14.25
CA GLN A 182 -3.65 -10.79 14.87
C GLN A 182 -2.86 -9.95 13.85
N ARG A 183 -2.56 -10.53 12.68
CA ARG A 183 -1.87 -9.84 11.59
C ARG A 183 -2.76 -8.75 10.98
N TYR A 184 -4.03 -9.06 10.71
CA TYR A 184 -5.01 -8.10 10.20
C TYR A 184 -5.27 -6.98 11.21
N GLN A 185 -5.41 -7.27 12.50
CA GLN A 185 -5.62 -6.27 13.55
C GLN A 185 -4.44 -5.29 13.63
N ARG A 186 -3.20 -5.79 13.57
CA ARG A 186 -1.99 -4.94 13.53
C ARG A 186 -1.96 -4.06 12.29
N TYR A 187 -2.23 -4.63 11.12
CA TYR A 187 -2.33 -3.91 9.84
C TYR A 187 -3.40 -2.81 9.88
N SER A 188 -4.62 -3.14 10.31
CA SER A 188 -5.76 -2.23 10.35
C SER A 188 -5.54 -1.10 11.36
N SER A 189 -5.07 -1.43 12.58
CA SER A 189 -4.70 -0.44 13.58
C SER A 189 -3.59 0.49 13.10
N GLY A 190 -2.61 -0.05 12.35
CA GLY A 190 -1.56 0.72 11.70
C GLY A 190 -2.12 1.80 10.77
N CYS A 191 -3.02 1.39 9.86
CA CYS A 191 -3.63 2.28 8.88
C CYS A 191 -4.52 3.34 9.54
N VAL A 192 -5.40 2.93 10.47
CA VAL A 192 -6.33 3.85 11.16
C VAL A 192 -5.58 4.91 11.96
N THR A 193 -4.47 4.54 12.61
CA THR A 193 -3.66 5.49 13.40
C THR A 193 -3.05 6.56 12.51
N VAL A 194 -2.44 6.19 11.38
CA VAL A 194 -1.84 7.17 10.45
C VAL A 194 -2.91 8.10 9.87
N ALA A 195 -4.05 7.55 9.44
CA ALA A 195 -5.17 8.34 8.93
C ALA A 195 -5.74 9.30 9.99
N GLY A 196 -5.91 8.83 11.23
CA GLY A 196 -6.46 9.62 12.34
C GLY A 196 -5.54 10.75 12.82
N LEU A 197 -4.23 10.62 12.64
CA LEU A 197 -3.26 11.66 13.01
C LEU A 197 -3.23 12.81 12.00
N TYR A 198 -3.60 12.59 10.73
CA TYR A 198 -3.49 13.61 9.67
C TYR A 198 -4.21 14.95 10.01
N PRO A 199 -5.47 14.96 10.51
CA PRO A 199 -6.13 16.20 10.87
C PRO A 199 -5.41 17.02 11.95
N LEU A 200 -4.68 16.35 12.85
CA LEU A 200 -3.86 17.03 13.86
C LEU A 200 -2.66 17.76 13.22
N PHE A 201 -2.06 17.19 12.17
CA PHE A 201 -0.99 17.88 11.44
C PHE A 201 -1.50 19.09 10.68
N LYS A 202 -2.69 19.01 10.08
CA LYS A 202 -3.36 20.17 9.48
C LYS A 202 -3.66 21.24 10.54
N ALA A 203 -4.11 20.84 11.73
CA ALA A 203 -4.31 21.74 12.87
C ALA A 203 -3.05 22.53 13.20
N ILE A 204 -1.93 21.82 13.33
CA ILE A 204 -0.64 22.43 13.66
C ILE A 204 -0.25 23.42 12.57
N TYR A 205 -0.42 23.08 11.29
CA TYR A 205 -0.16 24.00 10.19
C TYR A 205 -0.95 25.30 10.30
N ASP A 206 -2.25 25.22 10.63
CA ASP A 206 -3.12 26.39 10.74
C ASP A 206 -2.80 27.26 11.97
N LEU A 207 -2.28 26.66 13.04
CA LEU A 207 -1.86 27.36 14.25
C LEU A 207 -0.47 28.02 14.14
N VAL A 208 0.36 27.58 13.19
CA VAL A 208 1.71 28.10 13.00
C VAL A 208 1.66 29.48 12.32
N PRO A 209 2.24 30.54 12.94
CA PRO A 209 2.30 31.86 12.33
C PRO A 209 3.04 31.87 10.99
N SER A 210 2.66 32.78 10.09
CA SER A 210 3.24 32.92 8.74
C SER A 210 4.78 33.00 8.73
N SER A 211 5.40 33.56 9.78
CA SER A 211 6.85 33.67 9.94
C SER A 211 7.57 32.32 10.12
N TYR A 212 6.88 31.31 10.63
CA TYR A 212 7.43 29.98 10.92
C TYR A 212 6.85 28.90 10.01
N GLN A 213 6.12 29.26 8.95
CA GLN A 213 5.55 28.27 8.02
C GLN A 213 6.61 27.37 7.37
N ALA A 214 7.86 27.82 7.23
CA ALA A 214 8.97 26.96 6.78
C ALA A 214 9.20 25.72 7.69
N PHE A 215 8.90 25.82 8.99
CA PHE A 215 8.97 24.68 9.92
C PHE A 215 8.01 23.55 9.53
N THR A 216 6.89 23.87 8.87
CA THR A 216 5.88 22.88 8.48
C THR A 216 6.39 21.92 7.40
N VAL A 217 7.32 22.36 6.55
CA VAL A 217 7.99 21.51 5.55
C VAL A 217 8.86 20.45 6.23
N VAL A 218 9.59 20.85 7.27
CA VAL A 218 10.41 19.94 8.09
C VAL A 218 9.52 18.99 8.89
N MET A 219 8.44 19.51 9.48
CA MET A 219 7.45 18.72 10.21
C MET A 219 6.83 17.63 9.32
N LEU A 220 6.47 17.97 8.08
CA LEU A 220 5.92 17.01 7.11
C LEU A 220 6.91 15.89 6.83
N SER A 221 8.19 16.22 6.65
CA SER A 221 9.25 15.23 6.41
C SER A 221 9.42 14.26 7.58
N ILE A 222 9.40 14.79 8.82
CA ILE A 222 9.44 13.99 10.04
C ILE A 222 8.21 13.09 10.16
N TRP A 223 7.02 13.63 9.84
CA TRP A 223 5.79 12.84 9.87
C TRP A 223 5.80 11.73 8.81
N LYS A 224 6.17 12.02 7.54
CA LYS A 224 6.29 11.00 6.47
C LYS A 224 7.21 9.88 6.95
N PHE A 225 8.36 10.22 7.54
CA PHE A 225 9.30 9.24 8.08
C PHE A 225 8.69 8.38 9.20
N CYS A 226 8.06 9.01 10.20
CA CYS A 226 7.40 8.30 11.30
C CYS A 226 6.26 7.40 10.81
N ALA A 227 5.45 7.88 9.87
CA ALA A 227 4.35 7.13 9.26
C ALA A 227 4.88 5.92 8.48
N ARG A 228 5.88 6.10 7.61
CA ARG A 228 6.55 5.01 6.87
C ARG A 228 7.08 3.95 7.83
N TYR A 229 7.83 4.35 8.87
CA TYR A 229 8.39 3.43 9.87
C TYR A 229 7.30 2.65 10.61
N TYR A 230 6.26 3.33 11.07
CA TYR A 230 5.17 2.72 11.82
C TYR A 230 4.38 1.72 10.96
N VAL A 231 4.04 2.07 9.72
CA VAL A 231 3.31 1.20 8.79
C VAL A 231 4.14 -0.03 8.45
N VAL A 232 5.43 0.13 8.10
CA VAL A 232 6.33 -1.02 7.84
C VAL A 232 6.33 -2.00 9.01
N ASN A 233 6.42 -1.49 10.25
CA ASN A 233 6.41 -2.34 11.44
C ASN A 233 5.04 -3.03 11.66
N ALA A 234 3.94 -2.33 11.41
CA ALA A 234 2.59 -2.89 11.48
C ALA A 234 2.35 -3.98 10.41
N THR A 235 3.03 -3.88 9.26
CA THR A 235 2.89 -4.77 8.11
C THR A 235 4.07 -5.70 7.90
N ARG A 236 4.96 -5.86 8.89
CA ARG A 236 6.23 -6.60 8.74
C ARG A 236 6.04 -8.04 8.26
N ASP A 237 4.95 -8.67 8.68
CA ASP A 237 4.64 -10.04 8.27
C ASP A 237 4.07 -10.10 6.84
N LEU A 238 3.61 -8.98 6.27
CA LEU A 238 2.91 -8.81 4.97
C LEU A 238 3.80 -8.18 3.90
N GLU A 239 5.00 -8.72 3.68
CA GLU A 239 6.01 -8.13 2.78
C GLU A 239 5.49 -7.69 1.40
N ASP A 240 4.63 -8.47 0.75
CA ASP A 240 4.10 -8.16 -0.59
C ASP A 240 3.10 -6.98 -0.62
N VAL A 241 2.65 -6.52 0.55
CA VAL A 241 1.69 -5.40 0.70
C VAL A 241 2.34 -4.18 1.35
N ILE A 242 3.59 -4.29 1.83
CA ILE A 242 4.31 -3.18 2.48
C ILE A 242 4.40 -1.99 1.53
N SER A 243 4.89 -2.21 0.32
CA SER A 243 5.06 -1.19 -0.73
C SER A 243 3.76 -0.39 -0.93
N GLN A 244 2.67 -1.09 -1.28
CA GLN A 244 1.35 -0.48 -1.46
C GLN A 244 0.81 0.21 -0.20
N THR A 245 0.94 -0.41 0.98
CA THR A 245 0.37 0.15 2.20
C THR A 245 1.10 1.42 2.62
N VAL A 246 2.44 1.41 2.58
CA VAL A 246 3.24 2.57 2.96
C VAL A 246 2.98 3.73 2.01
N SER A 247 3.03 3.51 0.68
CA SER A 247 2.80 4.57 -0.29
C SER A 247 1.39 5.17 -0.16
N PHE A 248 0.35 4.34 -0.07
CA PHE A 248 -1.04 4.83 0.04
C PHE A 248 -1.41 5.38 1.43
N MET A 249 -0.58 5.22 2.47
CA MET A 249 -0.85 5.75 3.81
C MET A 249 0.04 6.92 4.20
N ALA A 250 1.33 6.87 3.88
CA ALA A 250 2.27 7.95 4.21
C ALA A 250 2.38 8.97 3.07
N ASP A 251 2.62 8.50 1.85
CA ASP A 251 2.93 9.39 0.72
C ASP A 251 1.67 10.01 0.11
N LEU A 252 0.57 9.26 0.06
CA LEU A 252 -0.74 9.77 -0.37
C LEU A 252 -1.26 10.90 0.52
N PHE A 253 -1.19 10.71 1.84
CA PHE A 253 -1.57 11.74 2.80
C PHE A 253 -0.56 12.91 2.79
N GLY A 254 0.74 12.63 2.61
CA GLY A 254 1.77 13.65 2.47
C GLY A 254 1.55 14.54 1.25
N SER A 255 1.27 13.95 0.08
CA SER A 255 0.99 14.68 -1.16
C SER A 255 -0.30 15.52 -1.07
N LEU A 256 -1.34 14.98 -0.42
CA LEU A 256 -2.54 15.77 -0.12
C LEU A 256 -2.24 16.95 0.82
N PHE A 257 -1.43 16.73 1.85
CA PHE A 257 -1.02 17.80 2.76
C PHE A 257 -0.29 18.91 2.00
N ILE A 258 0.67 18.56 1.12
CA ILE A 258 1.36 19.53 0.27
C ILE A 258 0.35 20.32 -0.56
N SER A 259 -0.60 19.63 -1.21
CA SER A 259 -1.65 20.26 -2.02
C SER A 259 -2.52 21.23 -1.21
N VAL A 260 -2.89 20.86 0.02
CA VAL A 260 -3.69 21.68 0.94
C VAL A 260 -2.88 22.87 1.48
N CYS A 261 -1.61 22.68 1.81
CA CYS A 261 -0.73 23.77 2.26
C CYS A 261 -0.45 24.74 1.13
N MET A 262 -0.22 24.26 -0.10
CA MET A 262 -0.06 25.09 -1.29
C MET A 262 -1.33 25.87 -1.63
N SER A 263 -2.52 25.31 -1.38
CA SER A 263 -3.78 26.02 -1.59
C SER A 263 -4.08 27.07 -0.53
N SER A 264 -3.62 26.84 0.70
CA SER A 264 -3.80 27.75 1.83
C SER A 264 -2.67 28.79 1.97
N ALA A 265 -1.53 28.59 1.31
CA ALA A 265 -0.39 29.47 1.40
C ALA A 265 -0.68 30.83 0.76
N SER A 266 -0.45 31.91 1.52
CA SER A 266 -0.58 33.28 1.04
C SER A 266 0.62 33.76 0.21
N SER A 267 1.72 33.00 0.18
CA SER A 267 2.99 33.38 -0.43
C SER A 267 3.57 32.28 -1.32
N PHE A 268 3.99 32.67 -2.54
CA PHE A 268 4.69 31.80 -3.48
C PHE A 268 5.98 31.19 -2.91
N TYR A 269 6.63 31.87 -1.97
CA TYR A 269 7.86 31.38 -1.33
C TYR A 269 7.63 30.07 -0.58
N ILE A 270 6.52 29.94 0.15
CA ILE A 270 6.22 28.73 0.92
C ILE A 270 5.89 27.56 0.00
N SER A 271 5.12 27.80 -1.07
CA SER A 271 4.88 26.78 -2.09
C SER A 271 6.18 26.33 -2.77
N ALA A 272 7.07 27.26 -3.13
CA ALA A 272 8.37 26.94 -3.71
C ALA A 272 9.23 26.10 -2.77
N LEU A 273 9.15 26.35 -1.44
CA LEU A 273 9.87 25.56 -0.44
C LEU A 273 9.34 24.12 -0.36
N PHE A 274 8.01 23.92 -0.41
CA PHE A 274 7.42 22.57 -0.47
C PHE A 274 7.88 21.83 -1.73
N ILE A 275 7.78 22.47 -2.91
CA ILE A 275 8.23 21.89 -4.18
C ILE A 275 9.72 21.52 -4.12
N ALA A 276 10.57 22.42 -3.64
CA ALA A 276 12.01 22.19 -3.56
C ALA A 276 12.36 21.04 -2.59
N ALA A 277 11.66 20.95 -1.46
CA ALA A 277 11.86 19.88 -0.50
C ALA A 277 11.43 18.52 -1.05
N ASP A 278 10.30 18.47 -1.76
CA ASP A 278 9.75 17.26 -2.36
C ASP A 278 10.68 16.72 -3.46
N ILE A 279 11.07 17.58 -4.42
CA ILE A 279 12.07 17.25 -5.45
C ILE A 279 13.37 16.77 -4.82
N GLY A 280 13.80 17.41 -3.72
CA GLY A 280 14.99 16.99 -2.98
C GLY A 280 14.86 15.56 -2.41
N GLN A 281 13.70 15.21 -1.86
CA GLN A 281 13.41 13.86 -1.37
C GLN A 281 13.39 12.84 -2.52
N THR A 282 12.70 13.15 -3.61
CA THR A 282 12.65 12.34 -4.83
C THR A 282 14.04 12.06 -5.40
N LEU A 283 14.90 13.08 -5.48
CA LEU A 283 16.29 12.92 -5.95
C LEU A 283 17.11 11.99 -5.06
N LEU A 284 16.92 12.05 -3.74
CA LEU A 284 17.60 11.15 -2.79
C LEU A 284 17.13 9.70 -2.96
N GLU A 285 15.81 9.49 -3.09
CA GLU A 285 15.24 8.16 -3.33
C GLU A 285 15.72 7.58 -4.68
N PHE A 286 15.79 8.41 -5.73
CA PHE A 286 16.31 8.01 -7.04
C PHE A 286 17.81 7.70 -7.01
N HIS A 287 18.60 8.49 -6.31
CA HIS A 287 20.04 8.25 -6.19
C HIS A 287 20.32 6.90 -5.51
N GLU A 288 19.57 6.58 -4.45
CA GLU A 288 19.67 5.28 -3.80
C GLU A 288 19.25 4.15 -4.74
N LEU A 289 18.09 4.28 -5.38
CA LEU A 289 17.57 3.28 -6.32
C LEU A 289 18.55 3.05 -7.48
N GLN A 290 19.18 4.12 -7.97
CA GLN A 290 20.20 4.07 -9.02
C GLN A 290 21.48 3.36 -8.54
N THR A 291 21.89 3.60 -7.30
CA THR A 291 23.06 2.94 -6.68
C THR A 291 22.83 1.44 -6.58
N ASN A 292 21.68 1.03 -6.05
CA ASN A 292 21.29 -0.38 -5.95
C ASN A 292 21.19 -1.05 -7.33
N ALA A 293 20.63 -0.34 -8.31
CA ALA A 293 20.58 -0.79 -9.70
C ALA A 293 21.98 -1.00 -10.30
N ASN A 294 22.91 -0.07 -10.09
CA ASN A 294 24.28 -0.17 -10.61
C ASN A 294 25.03 -1.36 -10.00
N ILE A 295 24.86 -1.62 -8.71
CA ILE A 295 25.44 -2.79 -8.02
C ILE A 295 24.95 -4.08 -8.69
N LEU A 296 23.65 -4.18 -8.96
CA LEU A 296 23.07 -5.37 -9.59
C LEU A 296 23.53 -5.54 -11.04
N VAL A 297 23.61 -4.47 -11.82
CA VAL A 297 24.16 -4.51 -13.19
C VAL A 297 25.61 -5.01 -13.16
N ALA A 298 26.44 -4.53 -12.22
CA ALA A 298 27.81 -5.00 -12.08
C ALA A 298 27.89 -6.51 -11.71
N LEU A 299 26.96 -7.02 -10.90
CA LEU A 299 26.87 -8.46 -10.62
C LEU A 299 26.45 -9.27 -11.85
N LEU A 300 25.48 -8.75 -12.62
CA LEU A 300 25.04 -9.37 -13.87
C LEU A 300 26.18 -9.40 -14.89
N ASP A 301 26.91 -8.30 -15.08
CA ASP A 301 28.04 -8.21 -16.00
C ASP A 301 29.17 -9.17 -15.62
N ARG A 302 29.46 -9.31 -14.32
CA ARG A 302 30.41 -10.31 -13.81
C ARG A 302 29.97 -11.73 -14.18
N ARG A 303 28.68 -12.07 -14.01
CA ARG A 303 28.12 -13.38 -14.38
C ARG A 303 28.15 -13.62 -15.89
N PHE A 304 27.85 -12.60 -16.71
CA PHE A 304 27.88 -12.69 -18.17
C PHE A 304 29.30 -12.73 -18.76
N SER A 305 30.32 -12.39 -17.96
CA SER A 305 31.73 -12.44 -18.36
C SER A 305 32.36 -13.82 -18.11
N THR A 306 31.81 -14.64 -17.20
CA THR A 306 32.22 -16.03 -16.98
C THR A 306 31.60 -16.97 -18.03
N ALA A 307 32.43 -17.81 -18.64
CA ALA A 307 32.26 -18.40 -19.98
C ALA A 307 31.08 -19.37 -20.27
N SER A 308 30.13 -19.61 -19.36
CA SER A 308 29.14 -20.69 -19.53
C SER A 308 27.81 -20.29 -20.18
N ILE A 309 27.56 -19.00 -20.48
CA ILE A 309 26.29 -18.55 -21.07
C ILE A 309 26.53 -17.65 -22.30
N ARG A 310 27.27 -18.18 -23.29
CA ARG A 310 27.31 -17.59 -24.64
C ARG A 310 25.93 -17.62 -25.32
N GLN A 311 25.07 -18.57 -24.96
CA GLN A 311 23.74 -18.78 -25.55
C GLN A 311 22.67 -17.73 -25.12
N LEU A 312 22.65 -17.26 -23.86
CA LEU A 312 21.71 -16.21 -23.44
C LEU A 312 22.12 -14.82 -23.98
N LYS A 313 23.42 -14.60 -24.18
CA LYS A 313 24.00 -13.37 -24.78
C LYS A 313 23.66 -13.22 -26.27
N ILE A 314 23.33 -14.31 -26.97
CA ILE A 314 22.90 -14.30 -28.38
C ILE A 314 21.41 -13.91 -28.50
N SER A 315 20.60 -14.12 -27.46
CA SER A 315 19.15 -13.84 -27.47
C SER A 315 18.79 -12.48 -26.86
N LEU A 316 19.53 -12.01 -25.85
CA LEU A 316 19.23 -10.75 -25.15
C LEU A 316 20.26 -9.66 -25.47
N LYS A 317 19.85 -8.63 -26.22
CA LYS A 317 20.63 -7.40 -26.45
C LYS A 317 20.86 -6.57 -25.16
N ARG A 318 20.07 -6.80 -24.10
CA ARG A 318 20.18 -6.20 -22.76
C ARG A 318 19.66 -7.18 -21.69
N PRO A 319 20.11 -7.11 -20.43
CA PRO A 319 19.63 -8.01 -19.39
C PRO A 319 18.17 -7.66 -19.01
N ASN A 320 17.21 -8.42 -19.51
CA ASN A 320 15.85 -8.44 -18.97
C ASN A 320 15.91 -9.04 -17.56
N LEU A 321 15.78 -8.19 -16.54
CA LEU A 321 16.02 -8.57 -15.16
C LEU A 321 15.04 -9.65 -14.67
N THR A 322 13.75 -9.52 -14.99
CA THR A 322 12.74 -10.51 -14.55
C THR A 322 12.99 -11.86 -15.20
N ALA A 323 13.36 -11.90 -16.48
CA ALA A 323 13.70 -13.14 -17.17
C ALA A 323 14.93 -13.84 -16.57
N VAL A 324 15.97 -13.07 -16.19
CA VAL A 324 17.18 -13.62 -15.55
C VAL A 324 16.86 -14.20 -14.17
N ILE A 325 16.11 -13.47 -13.34
CA ILE A 325 15.73 -13.96 -12.00
C ILE A 325 14.85 -15.21 -12.13
N LEU A 326 13.84 -15.19 -13.01
CA LEU A 326 12.94 -16.32 -13.24
C LEU A 326 13.67 -17.57 -13.76
N ALA A 327 14.68 -17.40 -14.62
CA ALA A 327 15.48 -18.52 -15.09
C ALA A 327 16.24 -19.23 -13.95
N VAL A 328 16.68 -18.48 -12.93
CA VAL A 328 17.37 -19.03 -11.77
C VAL A 328 16.39 -19.64 -10.77
N THR A 329 15.27 -18.96 -10.48
CA THR A 329 14.29 -19.43 -9.49
C THR A 329 13.50 -20.66 -9.95
N ARG A 330 13.26 -20.80 -11.26
CA ARG A 330 12.57 -21.97 -11.84
C ARG A 330 13.39 -23.26 -11.78
N ASN A 331 14.72 -23.16 -11.79
CA ASN A 331 15.64 -24.30 -11.79
C ASN A 331 16.89 -23.99 -10.94
N PRO A 332 16.79 -23.98 -9.60
CA PRO A 332 17.91 -23.66 -8.72
C PRO A 332 19.07 -24.66 -8.86
N GLY A 333 18.77 -25.95 -9.01
CA GLY A 333 19.77 -27.01 -9.18
C GLY A 333 20.62 -26.86 -10.45
N ALA A 334 20.04 -26.38 -11.56
CA ALA A 334 20.77 -26.11 -12.80
C ALA A 334 21.74 -24.92 -12.69
N ASN A 335 21.61 -24.12 -11.63
CA ASN A 335 22.48 -22.97 -11.34
C ASN A 335 23.40 -23.22 -10.13
N ASN A 336 23.59 -24.49 -9.74
CA ASN A 336 24.40 -24.91 -8.58
C ASN A 336 23.92 -24.35 -7.24
N ILE A 337 22.62 -24.04 -7.11
CA ILE A 337 22.05 -23.54 -5.86
C ILE A 337 21.41 -24.70 -5.10
N THR A 338 21.97 -25.02 -3.94
CA THR A 338 21.43 -26.04 -3.03
C THR A 338 20.30 -25.50 -2.16
N ARG A 339 20.42 -24.24 -1.70
CA ARG A 339 19.41 -23.54 -0.88
C ARG A 339 19.38 -22.06 -1.20
N LEU A 340 18.18 -21.50 -1.39
CA LEU A 340 17.96 -20.06 -1.50
C LEU A 340 17.59 -19.49 -0.13
N HIS A 341 18.50 -18.76 0.50
CA HIS A 341 18.27 -18.12 1.80
C HIS A 341 17.55 -16.78 1.62
N GLY A 342 16.48 -16.57 2.39
CA GLY A 342 15.74 -15.30 2.40
C GLY A 342 14.85 -15.05 1.17
N VAL A 343 14.78 -15.99 0.22
CA VAL A 343 13.88 -15.90 -0.95
C VAL A 343 12.56 -16.60 -0.62
N ARG A 344 11.47 -15.83 -0.61
CA ARG A 344 10.11 -16.36 -0.39
C ARG A 344 9.57 -16.95 -1.68
N LEU A 345 9.15 -18.21 -1.64
CA LEU A 345 8.53 -18.87 -2.80
C LEU A 345 7.10 -18.38 -3.03
N GLN A 346 6.30 -18.34 -1.96
CA GLN A 346 4.87 -17.99 -1.99
C GLN A 346 4.64 -16.55 -1.53
N ALA A 347 3.63 -15.91 -2.11
CA ALA A 347 3.19 -14.58 -1.73
C ALA A 347 2.35 -14.64 -0.44
N CYS A 348 2.30 -13.51 0.27
CA CYS A 348 1.48 -13.33 1.47
C CYS A 348 -0.02 -13.40 1.20
N ILE A 349 -0.41 -12.98 0.00
CA ILE A 349 -1.76 -13.00 -0.55
C ILE A 349 -1.63 -13.71 -1.91
N PRO A 350 -2.41 -14.77 -2.16
CA PRO A 350 -2.24 -15.57 -3.37
C PRO A 350 -2.54 -14.74 -4.63
N HIS A 351 -1.69 -14.88 -5.63
CA HIS A 351 -1.89 -14.27 -6.95
C HIS A 351 -2.60 -15.26 -7.88
N PRO A 352 -3.50 -14.78 -8.77
CA PRO A 352 -4.09 -15.64 -9.78
C PRO A 352 -2.99 -16.06 -10.76
N LEU A 353 -2.69 -17.36 -10.79
CA LEU A 353 -1.68 -17.96 -11.67
C LEU A 353 -2.31 -19.08 -12.52
N PRO A 354 -1.82 -19.27 -13.75
CA PRO A 354 -2.14 -20.45 -14.57
C PRO A 354 -1.82 -21.76 -13.84
N ASP A 355 -2.61 -22.81 -14.08
CA ASP A 355 -2.51 -24.11 -13.37
C ASP A 355 -1.12 -24.77 -13.51
N ASP A 356 -0.48 -24.63 -14.67
CA ASP A 356 0.86 -25.14 -14.95
C ASP A 356 1.93 -24.45 -14.07
N ARG A 357 1.84 -23.12 -13.92
CA ARG A 357 2.73 -22.32 -13.07
C ARG A 357 2.51 -22.63 -11.59
N PHE A 358 1.26 -22.82 -11.20
CA PHE A 358 0.92 -23.19 -9.84
C PHE A 358 1.49 -24.58 -9.47
N GLN A 359 1.35 -25.57 -10.37
CA GLN A 359 1.96 -26.88 -10.18
C GLN A 359 3.49 -26.80 -10.11
N GLN A 360 4.12 -25.95 -10.94
CA GLN A 360 5.57 -25.73 -10.90
C GLN A 360 6.03 -25.14 -9.54
N LEU A 361 5.28 -24.21 -8.96
CA LEU A 361 5.60 -23.68 -7.63
C LEU A 361 5.48 -24.76 -6.55
N GLN A 362 4.53 -25.69 -6.67
CA GLN A 362 4.41 -26.83 -5.74
C GLN A 362 5.57 -27.82 -5.85
N THR A 363 6.01 -28.14 -7.06
CA THR A 363 7.18 -29.02 -7.25
C THR A 363 8.45 -28.37 -6.70
N LEU A 364 8.62 -27.06 -6.89
CA LEU A 364 9.71 -26.29 -6.28
C LEU A 364 9.62 -26.26 -4.75
N ALA A 365 8.42 -26.14 -4.18
CA ALA A 365 8.23 -26.23 -2.73
C ALA A 365 8.63 -27.61 -2.19
N ALA A 366 8.33 -28.67 -2.94
CA ALA A 366 8.68 -30.05 -2.58
C ALA A 366 10.19 -30.37 -2.74
N SER A 367 10.89 -29.65 -3.61
CA SER A 367 12.33 -29.86 -3.88
C SER A 367 13.26 -29.56 -2.70
N GLY A 368 12.78 -28.83 -1.67
CA GLY A 368 13.58 -28.44 -0.51
C GLY A 368 14.63 -27.34 -0.77
N SER A 369 14.74 -26.83 -2.00
CA SER A 369 15.67 -25.75 -2.36
C SER A 369 15.29 -24.38 -1.78
N TYR A 370 14.03 -24.21 -1.36
CA TYR A 370 13.55 -23.00 -0.69
C TYR A 370 13.41 -23.28 0.81
N TYR A 371 14.29 -22.70 1.63
CA TYR A 371 14.22 -22.87 3.08
C TYR A 371 13.20 -21.89 3.67
N HIS A 372 12.05 -22.42 4.11
CA HIS A 372 11.08 -21.66 4.90
C HIS A 372 11.33 -21.93 6.38
N LYS A 373 11.61 -20.89 7.17
CA LYS A 373 11.59 -20.99 8.64
C LYS A 373 10.19 -21.45 9.02
N THR A 374 10.06 -22.71 9.42
CA THR A 374 8.78 -23.38 9.64
C THR A 374 8.43 -23.16 11.10
N ASP A 375 7.38 -22.40 11.35
CA ASP A 375 6.45 -22.64 12.44
C ASP A 375 5.08 -22.12 11.96
N SER A 376 4.05 -22.98 11.99
CA SER A 376 2.61 -22.77 11.69
C SER A 376 2.01 -22.95 10.28
N ASN A 377 2.73 -22.83 9.15
CA ASN A 377 2.05 -22.71 7.82
C ASN A 377 1.76 -23.98 6.98
N ARG A 378 2.12 -25.20 7.41
CA ARG A 378 1.90 -26.40 6.56
C ARG A 378 0.44 -26.84 6.41
N ALA A 379 -0.43 -26.57 7.39
CA ALA A 379 -1.87 -26.89 7.31
C ALA A 379 -2.68 -25.85 6.52
N ILE A 380 -2.14 -24.64 6.42
CA ILE A 380 -2.76 -23.45 5.81
C ILE A 380 -2.87 -23.56 4.27
N ILE A 381 -1.88 -24.16 3.62
CA ILE A 381 -1.68 -24.09 2.17
C ILE A 381 -2.51 -25.13 1.40
N ARG A 382 -2.80 -26.28 2.03
CA ARG A 382 -3.53 -27.38 1.38
C ARG A 382 -5.01 -27.08 1.21
N HIS A 383 -5.58 -26.19 2.02
CA HIS A 383 -7.02 -25.92 2.00
C HIS A 383 -7.42 -24.76 1.07
N GLN A 384 -6.61 -23.70 0.98
CA GLN A 384 -6.89 -22.52 0.14
C GLN A 384 -6.85 -22.82 -1.37
N SER A 385 -5.89 -23.63 -1.80
CA SER A 385 -5.78 -24.09 -3.19
C SER A 385 -7.01 -24.88 -3.66
N THR A 386 -7.66 -25.61 -2.74
CA THR A 386 -8.89 -26.35 -3.02
C THR A 386 -10.11 -25.43 -3.21
N ILE A 387 -10.10 -24.23 -2.62
CA ILE A 387 -11.24 -23.29 -2.64
C ILE A 387 -11.22 -22.42 -3.92
N VAL A 388 -10.05 -21.97 -4.37
CA VAL A 388 -9.91 -21.24 -5.65
C VAL A 388 -10.29 -22.14 -6.83
N LEU A 389 -9.93 -23.42 -6.78
CA LEU A 389 -10.36 -24.42 -7.78
C LEU A 389 -11.89 -24.59 -7.82
N ARG A 390 -12.59 -24.50 -6.67
CA ARG A 390 -14.07 -24.54 -6.64
C ARG A 390 -14.72 -23.29 -7.22
N PHE A 391 -14.12 -22.12 -7.00
CA PHE A 391 -14.60 -20.87 -7.59
C PHE A 391 -14.44 -20.86 -9.13
N LEU A 392 -13.38 -21.46 -9.66
CA LEU A 392 -13.17 -21.59 -11.09
C LEU A 392 -14.00 -22.72 -11.73
N GLN A 393 -14.29 -23.80 -10.99
CA GLN A 393 -15.11 -24.93 -11.47
C GLN A 393 -16.61 -24.61 -11.60
N GLN A 394 -17.13 -23.55 -10.99
CA GLN A 394 -18.53 -23.13 -11.19
C GLN A 394 -18.84 -22.62 -12.62
N SER A 395 -17.85 -22.51 -13.50
CA SER A 395 -18.01 -22.06 -14.89
C SER A 395 -17.88 -23.16 -15.96
N ALA A 396 -17.76 -24.45 -15.62
CA ALA A 396 -17.65 -25.51 -16.62
C ALA A 396 -18.33 -26.84 -16.20
N VAL A 397 -19.08 -27.43 -17.13
CA VAL A 397 -19.86 -28.67 -16.98
C VAL A 397 -19.01 -29.91 -17.36
N LEU A 398 -18.72 -30.77 -16.37
CA LEU A 398 -18.40 -32.25 -16.39
C LEU A 398 -17.23 -32.80 -17.26
N PRO A 399 -16.75 -34.07 -17.10
CA PRO A 399 -16.99 -35.16 -16.11
C PRO A 399 -15.71 -35.76 -15.44
N ALA A 400 -15.87 -36.87 -14.72
CA ALA A 400 -15.05 -37.45 -13.64
C ALA A 400 -13.79 -38.30 -13.98
N GLY A 401 -12.78 -38.23 -13.07
CA GLY A 401 -11.79 -39.27 -12.67
C GLY A 401 -10.62 -39.60 -13.63
N PRO A 402 -9.50 -40.25 -13.19
CA PRO A 402 -9.25 -40.91 -11.89
C PRO A 402 -7.86 -40.69 -11.19
N SER A 403 -7.83 -41.10 -9.91
CA SER A 403 -6.76 -41.69 -9.06
C SER A 403 -5.40 -41.01 -8.82
N VAL A 404 -5.17 -40.72 -7.53
CA VAL A 404 -3.92 -40.32 -6.87
C VAL A 404 -2.93 -41.48 -6.79
N ILE A 405 -1.71 -41.30 -7.29
CA ILE A 405 -0.58 -42.21 -7.08
C ILE A 405 0.18 -41.75 -5.82
N ASN A 406 0.19 -42.59 -4.79
CA ASN A 406 1.08 -42.43 -3.64
C ASN A 406 2.44 -43.06 -3.98
N VAL A 407 3.50 -42.24 -4.02
CA VAL A 407 4.89 -42.74 -4.04
C VAL A 407 5.55 -42.35 -2.73
N THR A 408 5.69 -43.32 -1.84
CA THR A 408 6.52 -43.27 -0.64
C THR A 408 7.95 -43.58 -1.06
N SER A 409 8.88 -42.62 -1.00
CA SER A 409 10.31 -42.90 -1.22
C SER A 409 11.03 -43.12 0.12
N MET A 410 11.46 -44.35 0.34
CA MET A 410 12.47 -44.75 1.33
C MET A 410 13.81 -44.07 1.00
N LEU A 411 14.47 -43.51 2.02
CA LEU A 411 15.89 -43.15 1.98
C LEU A 411 16.72 -44.30 2.55
N THR A 412 17.66 -44.82 1.77
CA THR A 412 18.86 -45.53 2.26
C THR A 412 20.09 -44.67 1.97
N PRO A 413 21.04 -44.53 2.91
CA PRO A 413 22.24 -43.74 2.71
C PRO A 413 23.36 -44.62 2.16
N ASP A 414 23.67 -44.49 0.88
CA ASP A 414 24.91 -45.07 0.34
C ASP A 414 26.05 -44.05 0.36
N THR A 415 27.16 -44.55 0.90
CA THR A 415 28.43 -43.89 1.16
C THR A 415 29.19 -43.78 -0.16
N VAL A 416 29.60 -42.57 -0.58
CA VAL A 416 30.52 -42.40 -1.71
C VAL A 416 31.68 -41.49 -1.31
N ASN A 417 32.87 -42.02 -1.57
CA ASN A 417 34.18 -41.52 -1.21
C ASN A 417 34.56 -40.23 -1.95
N GLN A 418 35.39 -39.45 -1.27
CA GLN A 418 36.04 -38.21 -1.67
C GLN A 418 36.84 -38.34 -2.98
N THR A 419 36.64 -37.42 -3.93
CA THR A 419 37.67 -36.85 -4.82
C THR A 419 37.08 -35.72 -5.70
N THR A 420 36.74 -34.58 -5.12
CA THR A 420 36.45 -33.33 -5.86
C THR A 420 36.79 -32.14 -4.95
N SER A 421 37.72 -31.27 -5.36
CA SER A 421 38.13 -30.11 -4.53
C SER A 421 38.21 -28.80 -5.33
N GLU A 422 38.53 -28.83 -6.63
CA GLU A 422 38.56 -27.59 -7.44
C GLU A 422 37.27 -27.31 -8.23
N CYS A 423 36.58 -28.34 -8.73
CA CYS A 423 35.31 -28.15 -9.47
C CYS A 423 34.16 -27.76 -8.52
N ASP A 424 34.12 -28.36 -7.33
CA ASP A 424 33.11 -28.07 -6.31
C ASP A 424 33.22 -26.62 -5.78
N ASP A 425 34.43 -26.05 -5.69
CA ASP A 425 34.64 -24.67 -5.22
C ASP A 425 34.20 -23.63 -6.27
N VAL A 426 34.41 -23.91 -7.57
CA VAL A 426 33.94 -23.04 -8.66
C VAL A 426 32.42 -23.10 -8.78
N ASP A 427 31.84 -24.29 -8.69
CA ASP A 427 30.40 -24.48 -8.76
C ASP A 427 29.68 -23.89 -7.53
N ALA A 428 30.27 -24.01 -6.34
CA ALA A 428 29.77 -23.36 -5.12
C ALA A 428 29.81 -21.83 -5.22
N LYS A 429 30.94 -21.24 -5.68
CA LYS A 429 31.05 -19.79 -5.92
C LYS A 429 30.05 -19.28 -6.95
N ARG A 430 29.74 -20.09 -7.97
CA ARG A 430 28.74 -19.76 -9.00
C ARG A 430 27.31 -19.83 -8.45
N GLY A 431 27.04 -20.79 -7.56
CA GLY A 431 25.79 -20.90 -6.82
C GLY A 431 25.56 -19.67 -5.93
N GLU A 432 26.55 -19.29 -5.13
CA GLU A 432 26.50 -18.12 -4.24
C GLU A 432 26.26 -16.81 -5.02
N GLN A 433 26.95 -16.62 -6.16
CA GLN A 433 26.71 -15.46 -7.02
C GLN A 433 25.28 -15.44 -7.59
N SER A 434 24.75 -16.59 -7.98
CA SER A 434 23.39 -16.69 -8.54
C SER A 434 22.32 -16.44 -7.47
N GLU A 435 22.52 -16.94 -6.25
CA GLU A 435 21.69 -16.63 -5.07
C GLU A 435 21.72 -15.12 -4.75
N LYS A 436 22.90 -14.49 -4.81
CA LYS A 436 23.04 -13.05 -4.60
C LYS A 436 22.32 -12.22 -5.66
N ILE A 437 22.36 -12.65 -6.92
CA ILE A 437 21.62 -11.98 -8.01
C ILE A 437 20.11 -12.09 -7.81
N VAL A 438 19.61 -13.26 -7.40
CA VAL A 438 18.18 -13.46 -7.13
C VAL A 438 17.73 -12.59 -5.95
N SER A 439 18.43 -12.67 -4.81
CA SER A 439 18.07 -11.91 -3.61
C SER A 439 18.12 -10.39 -3.83
N GLN A 440 19.20 -9.87 -4.41
CA GLN A 440 19.31 -8.44 -4.72
C GLN A 440 18.37 -7.99 -5.83
N GLY A 441 18.10 -8.85 -6.82
CA GLY A 441 17.16 -8.56 -7.89
C GLY A 441 15.72 -8.45 -7.39
N LEU A 442 15.27 -9.37 -6.54
CA LEU A 442 13.94 -9.34 -5.93
C LEU A 442 13.75 -8.12 -5.00
N GLN A 443 14.81 -7.75 -4.26
CA GLN A 443 14.80 -6.54 -3.44
C GLN A 443 14.76 -5.26 -4.29
N LEU A 444 15.52 -5.21 -5.40
CA LEU A 444 15.49 -4.06 -6.31
C LEU A 444 14.12 -3.89 -6.98
N LEU A 445 13.47 -4.99 -7.36
CA LEU A 445 12.11 -4.96 -7.93
C LEU A 445 11.10 -4.42 -6.92
N PHE A 446 11.18 -4.84 -5.65
CA PHE A 446 10.37 -4.29 -4.56
C PHE A 446 10.63 -2.79 -4.36
N HIS A 447 11.90 -2.38 -4.30
CA HIS A 447 12.25 -0.97 -4.14
C HIS A 447 11.78 -0.11 -5.32
N CYS A 448 11.91 -0.62 -6.56
CA CYS A 448 11.41 0.04 -7.76
C CYS A 448 9.88 0.15 -7.76
N GLU A 449 9.17 -0.89 -7.34
CA GLU A 449 7.72 -0.84 -7.18
C GLU A 449 7.29 0.24 -6.19
N TYR A 450 7.93 0.28 -5.02
CA TYR A 450 7.63 1.28 -3.99
C TYR A 450 7.83 2.71 -4.50
N VAL A 451 9.01 3.01 -5.07
CA VAL A 451 9.30 4.35 -5.60
C VAL A 451 8.34 4.70 -6.74
N ALA A 452 8.02 3.75 -7.63
CA ALA A 452 7.08 3.99 -8.71
C ALA A 452 5.65 4.29 -8.21
N LEU A 453 5.22 3.68 -7.11
CA LEU A 453 3.95 3.96 -6.46
C LEU A 453 3.93 5.34 -5.78
N VAL A 454 5.02 5.73 -5.12
CA VAL A 454 5.17 7.05 -4.50
C VAL A 454 5.06 8.14 -5.56
N GLU A 455 5.86 8.05 -6.61
CA GLU A 455 5.84 9.00 -7.73
C GLU A 455 4.47 9.03 -8.43
N TYR A 456 3.84 7.87 -8.64
CA TYR A 456 2.48 7.81 -9.20
C TYR A 456 1.48 8.57 -8.32
N ILE A 457 1.55 8.39 -7.01
CA ILE A 457 0.71 9.08 -6.02
C ILE A 457 0.94 10.59 -6.07
N GLU A 458 2.19 11.03 -6.06
CA GLU A 458 2.57 12.44 -6.10
C GLU A 458 2.18 13.10 -7.44
N CYS A 459 2.06 12.33 -8.53
CA CYS A 459 1.49 12.79 -9.79
C CYS A 459 -0.04 13.02 -9.73
N PHE A 460 -0.81 12.03 -9.28
CA PHE A 460 -2.28 12.07 -9.46
C PHE A 460 -2.98 12.84 -8.33
N VAL A 461 -2.45 12.80 -7.10
CA VAL A 461 -3.11 13.41 -5.93
C VAL A 461 -3.34 14.91 -6.11
N PRO A 462 -2.35 15.72 -6.53
CA PRO A 462 -2.55 17.15 -6.72
C PRO A 462 -3.56 17.45 -7.84
N VAL A 463 -3.56 16.65 -8.91
CA VAL A 463 -4.53 16.78 -10.03
C VAL A 463 -5.95 16.53 -9.53
N ILE A 464 -6.16 15.47 -8.75
CA ILE A 464 -7.47 15.16 -8.17
C ILE A 464 -7.90 16.22 -7.17
N TYR A 465 -6.97 16.72 -6.35
CA TYR A 465 -7.27 17.78 -5.40
C TYR A 465 -7.75 19.05 -6.11
N VAL A 466 -7.07 19.47 -7.18
CA VAL A 466 -7.47 20.63 -8.01
C VAL A 466 -8.82 20.38 -8.68
N LEU A 467 -9.04 19.18 -9.24
CA LEU A 467 -10.31 18.81 -9.87
C LEU A 467 -11.46 18.87 -8.85
N TYR A 468 -11.28 18.23 -7.70
CA TYR A 468 -12.27 18.21 -6.62
C TYR A 468 -12.60 19.63 -6.14
N LYS A 469 -11.60 20.45 -5.83
CA LYS A 469 -11.82 21.83 -5.37
C LYS A 469 -12.51 22.70 -6.42
N SER A 470 -12.15 22.52 -7.69
CA SER A 470 -12.77 23.27 -8.80
C SER A 470 -14.24 22.88 -9.00
N VAL A 471 -14.57 21.59 -8.88
CA VAL A 471 -15.97 21.13 -8.91
C VAL A 471 -16.73 21.63 -7.67
N LEU A 472 -16.11 21.56 -6.49
CA LEU A 472 -16.71 21.99 -5.24
C LEU A 472 -17.08 23.48 -5.24
N GLU A 473 -16.26 24.35 -5.84
CA GLU A 473 -16.55 25.79 -6.00
C GLU A 473 -17.82 26.04 -6.83
N LEU A 474 -18.16 25.14 -7.76
CA LEU A 474 -19.36 25.22 -8.59
C LEU A 474 -20.61 24.67 -7.88
N LEU A 475 -20.46 23.96 -6.76
CA LEU A 475 -21.56 23.36 -6.03
C LEU A 475 -22.17 24.35 -5.02
N PRO A 476 -23.50 24.31 -4.79
CA PRO A 476 -24.17 25.22 -3.85
C PRO A 476 -23.70 25.07 -2.40
N ASN A 477 -23.17 23.89 -2.05
CA ASN A 477 -22.65 23.59 -0.72
C ASN A 477 -21.31 24.28 -0.40
N VAL A 478 -20.68 24.98 -1.37
CA VAL A 478 -19.40 25.68 -1.18
C VAL A 478 -19.44 26.64 0.03
N VAL A 479 -20.60 27.22 0.32
CA VAL A 479 -20.82 28.14 1.45
C VAL A 479 -20.45 27.50 2.81
N TYR A 480 -20.51 26.18 2.91
CA TYR A 480 -20.16 25.43 4.13
C TYR A 480 -18.68 25.02 4.20
N TYR A 481 -17.85 25.40 3.22
CA TYR A 481 -16.42 25.14 3.17
C TYR A 481 -15.62 26.46 3.32
N PRO A 482 -15.21 26.85 4.54
CA PRO A 482 -14.56 28.14 4.80
C PRO A 482 -13.18 28.31 4.14
N GLY A 483 -12.53 27.21 3.75
CA GLY A 483 -11.27 27.20 3.01
C GLY A 483 -11.41 27.39 1.50
N VAL A 484 -12.63 27.30 0.96
CA VAL A 484 -12.89 27.23 -0.49
C VAL A 484 -13.67 28.44 -0.96
N ALA A 485 -14.81 28.73 -0.32
CA ALA A 485 -15.74 29.79 -0.71
C ALA A 485 -15.05 31.14 -0.97
N GLY A 486 -14.97 31.54 -2.25
CA GLY A 486 -14.40 32.81 -2.69
C GLY A 486 -12.89 32.97 -2.50
N LYS A 487 -12.20 31.91 -2.05
CA LYS A 487 -10.74 31.86 -1.88
C LYS A 487 -10.05 31.02 -2.96
N TRP A 488 -10.76 30.08 -3.57
CA TRP A 488 -10.23 29.29 -4.67
C TRP A 488 -10.01 30.15 -5.91
N ASN A 489 -8.77 30.20 -6.41
CA ASN A 489 -8.37 31.02 -7.54
C ASN A 489 -7.58 30.18 -8.56
N GLN A 490 -7.68 30.56 -9.84
CA GLN A 490 -6.93 29.98 -10.94
C GLN A 490 -5.41 29.98 -10.69
N HIS A 491 -4.86 31.01 -10.04
CA HIS A 491 -3.43 31.04 -9.69
C HIS A 491 -3.03 29.91 -8.73
N ILE A 492 -3.88 29.58 -7.74
CA ILE A 492 -3.65 28.48 -6.81
C ILE A 492 -3.68 27.14 -7.56
N ALA A 493 -4.68 26.97 -8.44
CA ALA A 493 -4.79 25.77 -9.27
C ALA A 493 -3.57 25.58 -10.18
N ILE A 494 -3.11 26.65 -10.85
CA ILE A 494 -1.92 26.61 -11.72
C ILE A 494 -0.68 26.20 -10.91
N ASN A 495 -0.48 26.76 -9.71
CA ASN A 495 0.67 26.43 -8.87
C ASN A 495 0.71 24.95 -8.50
N ILE A 496 -0.43 24.38 -8.10
CA ILE A 496 -0.54 22.94 -7.77
C ILE A 496 -0.39 22.06 -9.02
N LEU A 497 -0.91 22.49 -10.17
CA LEU A 497 -0.75 21.77 -11.44
C LEU A 497 0.69 21.81 -11.97
N LEU A 498 1.42 22.92 -11.74
CA LEU A 498 2.86 23.00 -12.04
C LEU A 498 3.65 22.02 -11.19
N PHE A 499 3.31 21.90 -9.90
CA PHE A 499 3.88 20.86 -9.03
C PHE A 499 3.58 19.45 -9.57
N ALA A 500 2.33 19.14 -9.91
CA ALA A 500 1.98 17.85 -10.52
C ALA A 500 2.75 17.57 -11.82
N LEU A 501 3.02 18.59 -12.64
CA LEU A 501 3.79 18.45 -13.87
C LEU A 501 5.26 18.09 -13.60
N LEU A 502 5.85 18.63 -12.53
CA LEU A 502 7.21 18.29 -12.10
C LEU A 502 7.28 16.82 -11.65
N GLU A 503 6.29 16.34 -10.90
CA GLU A 503 6.19 14.93 -10.48
C GLU A 503 5.98 13.97 -11.67
N ILE A 504 5.19 14.37 -12.67
CA ILE A 504 5.08 13.60 -13.92
C ILE A 504 6.45 13.51 -14.62
N GLY A 505 7.23 14.59 -14.56
CA GLY A 505 8.60 14.64 -15.06
C GLY A 505 9.54 13.67 -14.33
N SER A 506 9.54 13.64 -13.00
CA SER A 506 10.37 12.73 -12.21
C SER A 506 9.99 11.26 -12.45
N PHE A 507 8.70 10.93 -12.51
CA PHE A 507 8.22 9.59 -12.87
C PHE A 507 8.72 9.16 -14.26
N PHE A 508 8.71 10.07 -15.24
CA PHE A 508 9.21 9.78 -16.59
C PHE A 508 10.73 9.54 -16.59
N VAL A 509 11.50 10.32 -15.83
CA VAL A 509 12.96 10.15 -15.68
C VAL A 509 13.27 8.78 -15.07
N MET A 510 12.58 8.39 -13.99
CA MET A 510 12.71 7.07 -13.37
C MET A 510 12.37 5.96 -14.36
N SER A 511 11.23 6.08 -15.04
CA SER A 511 10.77 5.10 -16.02
C SER A 511 11.75 4.92 -17.17
N HIS A 512 12.32 6.01 -17.69
CA HIS A 512 13.34 5.97 -18.72
C HIS A 512 14.61 5.27 -18.23
N MET A 513 15.07 5.58 -17.01
CA MET A 513 16.25 4.95 -16.41
C MET A 513 16.08 3.43 -16.27
N PHE A 514 14.95 2.96 -15.72
CA PHE A 514 14.68 1.53 -15.52
C PHE A 514 14.51 0.78 -16.83
N LYS A 515 13.78 1.37 -17.79
CA LYS A 515 13.62 0.80 -19.11
C LYS A 515 14.97 0.65 -19.82
N ARG A 516 15.88 1.61 -19.63
CA ARG A 516 17.22 1.57 -20.22
C ARG A 516 18.10 0.47 -19.60
N LYS A 517 18.07 0.32 -18.26
CA LYS A 517 18.95 -0.60 -17.53
C LYS A 517 18.46 -2.05 -17.47
N PHE A 518 17.15 -2.28 -17.35
CA PHE A 518 16.57 -3.59 -17.02
C PHE A 518 15.44 -4.06 -17.95
N GLU A 519 15.11 -3.29 -18.99
CA GLU A 519 13.95 -3.51 -19.88
C GLU A 519 12.61 -3.57 -19.14
N LEU A 520 12.55 -3.01 -17.94
CA LEU A 520 11.37 -2.96 -17.10
C LEU A 520 10.72 -1.58 -17.19
N ASN A 521 9.41 -1.53 -17.38
CA ASN A 521 8.63 -0.30 -17.38
C ASN A 521 7.90 -0.15 -16.04
N PRO A 522 8.29 0.81 -15.17
CA PRO A 522 7.67 1.00 -13.86
C PRO A 522 6.16 1.24 -13.91
N LEU A 523 5.63 1.80 -15.00
CA LEU A 523 4.18 1.97 -15.17
C LEU A 523 3.42 0.63 -15.15
N TYR A 524 4.03 -0.45 -15.66
CA TYR A 524 3.45 -1.79 -15.55
C TYR A 524 3.46 -2.31 -14.11
N GLN A 525 4.47 -1.97 -13.31
CA GLN A 525 4.47 -2.32 -11.88
C GLN A 525 3.35 -1.59 -11.14
N VAL A 526 3.19 -0.29 -11.40
CA VAL A 526 2.08 0.49 -10.83
C VAL A 526 0.76 -0.16 -11.19
N ALA A 527 0.45 -0.35 -12.47
CA ALA A 527 -0.82 -0.95 -12.89
C ALA A 527 -1.04 -2.37 -12.34
N PHE A 528 0.02 -3.20 -12.28
CA PHE A 528 -0.02 -4.51 -11.66
C PHE A 528 -0.46 -4.44 -10.19
N VAL A 529 0.11 -3.51 -9.40
CA VAL A 529 -0.30 -3.30 -8.01
C VAL A 529 -1.74 -2.78 -7.92
N LEU A 530 -2.11 -1.81 -8.77
CA LEU A 530 -3.45 -1.24 -8.80
C LEU A 530 -4.54 -2.29 -9.07
N GLU A 531 -4.31 -3.23 -9.99
CA GLU A 531 -5.27 -4.31 -10.28
C GLU A 531 -5.22 -5.43 -9.24
N THR A 532 -4.04 -5.91 -8.85
CA THR A 532 -3.93 -7.04 -7.91
C THR A 532 -4.40 -6.68 -6.49
N GLN A 533 -4.17 -5.45 -6.06
CA GLN A 533 -4.51 -4.97 -4.71
C GLN A 533 -5.66 -3.94 -4.73
N MET A 534 -6.51 -3.99 -5.77
CA MET A 534 -7.58 -3.01 -6.01
C MET A 534 -8.45 -2.74 -4.78
N VAL A 535 -8.90 -3.78 -4.08
CA VAL A 535 -9.77 -3.62 -2.88
C VAL A 535 -9.09 -2.79 -1.79
N CYS A 536 -7.84 -3.13 -1.45
CA CYS A 536 -7.08 -2.43 -0.40
C CYS A 536 -6.74 -0.99 -0.82
N ILE A 537 -6.56 -0.75 -2.12
CA ILE A 537 -6.30 0.58 -2.67
C ILE A 537 -7.58 1.44 -2.66
N GLN A 538 -8.69 0.89 -3.15
CA GLN A 538 -9.98 1.58 -3.12
C GLN A 538 -10.37 1.95 -1.69
N GLN A 539 -10.24 1.03 -0.73
CA GLN A 539 -10.50 1.35 0.67
C GLN A 539 -9.72 2.57 1.15
N LYS A 540 -8.40 2.61 0.92
CA LYS A 540 -7.54 3.74 1.33
C LYS A 540 -7.96 5.03 0.62
N LEU A 541 -8.26 4.97 -0.68
CA LEU A 541 -8.74 6.12 -1.46
C LEU A 541 -10.11 6.63 -0.98
N PHE A 542 -11.06 5.74 -0.69
CA PHE A 542 -12.36 6.10 -0.14
C PHE A 542 -12.21 6.70 1.26
N THR A 543 -11.45 6.07 2.14
CA THR A 543 -11.15 6.63 3.47
C THR A 543 -10.52 8.02 3.33
N LEU A 544 -9.56 8.20 2.43
CA LEU A 544 -8.92 9.48 2.23
C LEU A 544 -9.88 10.54 1.68
N MET A 545 -10.51 10.27 0.54
CA MET A 545 -11.38 11.24 -0.15
C MET A 545 -12.61 11.58 0.69
N LEU A 546 -13.17 10.63 1.43
CA LEU A 546 -14.36 10.84 2.24
C LEU A 546 -14.07 11.44 3.62
N PHE A 547 -12.90 11.22 4.22
CA PHE A 547 -12.59 11.75 5.56
C PHE A 547 -11.71 13.00 5.52
N VAL A 548 -10.74 13.08 4.61
CA VAL A 548 -9.79 14.21 4.57
C VAL A 548 -10.35 15.40 3.81
N LEU A 549 -11.00 15.19 2.66
CA LEU A 549 -11.54 16.30 1.86
C LEU A 549 -12.82 16.90 2.46
N THR A 550 -13.58 16.11 3.23
CA THR A 550 -14.78 16.55 3.94
C THR A 550 -14.47 17.11 5.33
N TYR A 551 -13.24 16.96 5.81
CA TYR A 551 -12.82 17.47 7.12
C TYR A 551 -13.03 18.99 7.25
N GLU A 552 -12.84 19.73 6.16
CA GLU A 552 -13.01 21.19 6.11
C GLU A 552 -14.48 21.64 6.12
N LEU A 553 -15.45 20.72 6.03
CA LEU A 553 -16.87 21.05 6.06
C LEU A 553 -17.26 21.60 7.44
N ALA A 554 -18.02 22.69 7.49
CA ALA A 554 -18.48 23.29 8.75
C ALA A 554 -19.25 22.29 9.64
N HIS A 555 -20.05 21.40 9.03
CA HIS A 555 -20.79 20.33 9.72
C HIS A 555 -19.89 19.29 10.39
N SER A 556 -18.59 19.26 10.07
CA SER A 556 -17.59 18.42 10.73
C SER A 556 -17.16 18.96 12.11
N GLY A 557 -17.56 20.20 12.46
CA GLY A 557 -17.36 20.77 13.80
C GLY A 557 -15.89 20.99 14.16
N VAL A 558 -15.07 21.33 13.18
CA VAL A 558 -13.62 21.55 13.38
C VAL A 558 -13.38 22.97 13.89
N ASP A 559 -12.86 23.09 15.10
CA ASP A 559 -12.37 24.35 15.68
C ASP A 559 -11.12 24.07 16.54
N PHE A 560 -9.95 24.40 16.00
CA PHE A 560 -8.67 24.17 16.66
C PHE A 560 -8.36 25.17 17.78
N SER A 561 -9.16 26.24 17.92
CA SER A 561 -9.07 27.11 19.09
C SER A 561 -9.71 26.48 20.33
N PHE A 562 -10.46 25.38 20.17
CA PHE A 562 -11.26 24.72 21.21
C PHE A 562 -12.28 25.65 21.89
N HIS A 563 -12.65 26.77 21.25
CA HIS A 563 -13.62 27.72 21.81
C HIS A 563 -15.06 27.26 21.59
N PHE A 564 -15.35 26.56 20.50
CA PHE A 564 -16.66 25.98 20.16
C PHE A 564 -17.82 26.96 20.40
N ALA A 565 -17.71 28.17 19.83
CA ALA A 565 -18.61 29.29 20.13
C ALA A 565 -20.11 28.96 19.93
N TRP A 566 -20.44 28.07 18.99
CA TRP A 566 -21.81 27.63 18.72
C TRP A 566 -22.43 26.74 19.82
N LEU A 567 -21.61 26.18 20.72
CA LEU A 567 -22.10 25.40 21.86
C LEU A 567 -22.44 26.30 23.06
N ARG A 568 -21.77 27.44 23.19
CA ARG A 568 -21.98 28.39 24.30
C ARG A 568 -23.23 29.24 24.17
N SER A 569 -23.77 29.41 22.97
CA SER A 569 -24.98 30.23 22.75
C SER A 569 -26.28 29.59 23.26
N LYS A 570 -26.24 28.36 23.80
CA LYS A 570 -27.41 27.68 24.40
C LYS A 570 -27.56 27.90 25.91
N GLU A 571 -26.60 28.52 26.57
CA GLU A 571 -26.64 28.81 28.02
C GLU A 571 -27.22 30.20 28.35
N GLY A 572 -27.84 30.89 27.37
CA GLY A 572 -28.49 32.20 27.53
C GLY A 572 -30.00 32.12 27.66
#